data_AF-Q5TMQ2-F1
#
_entry.id   AF-Q5TMQ2-F1
#
_cell.length_a   1.000
_cell.length_b   1.000
_cell.length_c   1.000
_cell.angle_alpha   90.00
_cell.angle_beta   90.00
_cell.angle_gamma   90.00
#
_symmetry.space_group_name_H-M   'P 1'
#
loop_
_entity.id
_entity.type
_entity.pdbx_description
1 polymer ?
#
loop_
_entity_poly.entity_id
_entity_poly.type
_entity_poly.pdbx_seq_one_letter_code
_entity_poly.pdbx_strand_id
1 'polypeptide(L)'
;MRRTVVTNLLVCRPRRPKPSLSEFIDNDENEFDSQRPYITGHSRMYHHTMTCLPVYPRELDIDSEGESDPLWLQQKTMQMIDEFTDVNEGEKELMKLWNLHVMKYGYSGDCQIPIALEMFI
;
A
#
# COMPACT_ATOMS: atom_id res chain seq x y z
N MET A 1 -7.00 10.34 21.99
CA MET A 1 -7.21 9.44 20.84
C MET A 1 -7.20 10.26 19.55
N ARG A 2 -6.32 9.97 18.59
CA ARG A 2 -6.28 10.62 17.26
C ARG A 2 -7.21 9.85 16.30
N ARG A 3 -8.05 10.55 15.53
CA ARG A 3 -8.97 9.97 14.52
C ARG A 3 -8.70 10.60 13.16
N THR A 4 -9.06 9.92 12.08
CA THR A 4 -9.07 10.51 10.73
C THR A 4 -10.06 11.67 10.67
N VAL A 5 -9.65 12.78 10.07
CA VAL A 5 -10.50 13.95 9.90
C VAL A 5 -11.40 13.71 8.69
N VAL A 6 -12.72 13.84 8.89
CA VAL A 6 -13.73 13.71 7.84
C VAL A 6 -14.65 14.92 7.92
N THR A 7 -14.90 15.58 6.78
CA THR A 7 -15.88 16.67 6.70
C THR A 7 -16.99 16.28 5.75
N ASN A 8 -18.24 16.44 6.20
CA ASN A 8 -19.45 16.10 5.45
C ASN A 8 -20.23 17.38 5.14
N LEU A 9 -20.57 17.60 3.87
CA LEU A 9 -21.47 18.65 3.46
C LEU A 9 -22.82 18.05 3.09
N LEU A 10 -23.84 18.33 3.92
CA LEU A 10 -25.18 17.75 3.78
C LEU A 10 -26.15 18.61 2.97
N VAL A 11 -26.14 19.94 3.19
CA VAL A 11 -26.99 20.88 2.45
C VAL A 11 -26.19 22.14 2.13
N CYS A 12 -25.99 22.39 0.85
CA CYS A 12 -25.33 23.60 0.36
C CYS A 12 -26.35 24.69 -0.01
N ARG A 13 -27.49 24.27 -0.58
CA ARG A 13 -28.55 25.16 -1.06
C ARG A 13 -29.92 24.50 -0.83
N PRO A 14 -30.68 24.92 0.20
CA PRO A 14 -31.99 24.34 0.47
C PRO A 14 -32.99 24.73 -0.63
N ARG A 15 -33.64 23.74 -1.23
CA ARG A 15 -34.81 23.97 -2.09
C ARG A 15 -36.02 24.24 -1.20
N ARG A 16 -36.81 25.27 -1.53
CA ARG A 16 -38.09 25.60 -0.86
C ARG A 16 -39.25 25.38 -1.84
N PRO A 17 -39.59 24.12 -2.18
CA PRO A 17 -40.72 23.84 -3.05
C PRO A 17 -42.04 24.22 -2.34
N LYS A 18 -43.08 24.47 -3.14
CA LYS A 18 -44.43 24.68 -2.63
C LYS A 18 -45.03 23.34 -2.18
N PRO A 19 -45.87 23.30 -1.14
CA PRO A 19 -46.51 22.07 -0.68
C PRO A 19 -47.37 21.47 -1.81
N SER A 20 -47.15 20.20 -2.13
CA SER A 20 -47.92 19.47 -3.16
C SER A 20 -47.86 17.96 -2.89
N LEU A 21 -48.83 17.20 -3.39
CA LEU A 21 -48.82 15.73 -3.29
C LEU A 21 -48.06 15.07 -4.45
N SER A 22 -47.48 15.85 -5.37
CA SER A 22 -46.77 15.34 -6.55
C SER A 22 -45.54 14.52 -6.18
N GLU A 23 -44.93 14.77 -5.02
CA GLU A 23 -43.77 14.01 -4.50
C GLU A 23 -44.05 12.53 -4.24
N PHE A 24 -45.33 12.13 -4.13
CA PHE A 24 -45.75 10.74 -3.94
C PHE A 24 -46.14 10.02 -5.25
N ILE A 25 -46.11 10.74 -6.39
CA ILE A 25 -46.58 10.25 -7.70
C ILE A 25 -45.43 10.17 -8.70
N ASP A 26 -44.45 11.07 -8.62
CA ASP A 26 -43.27 11.05 -9.47
C ASP A 26 -42.37 9.87 -9.07
N ASN A 27 -42.36 8.80 -9.87
CA ASN A 27 -41.35 7.73 -9.79
C ASN A 27 -39.95 8.35 -9.82
N ASP A 28 -39.01 7.79 -9.05
CA ASP A 28 -37.63 8.22 -8.76
C ASP A 28 -36.69 8.51 -9.97
N GLU A 29 -37.20 8.85 -11.15
CA GLU A 29 -36.44 9.21 -12.35
C GLU A 29 -35.57 10.48 -12.15
N ASN A 30 -35.85 11.28 -11.11
CA ASN A 30 -35.06 12.47 -10.75
C ASN A 30 -34.05 12.21 -9.61
N GLU A 31 -33.74 10.95 -9.26
CA GLU A 31 -32.76 10.62 -8.21
C GLU A 31 -31.34 11.18 -8.52
N PHE A 32 -31.08 11.58 -9.77
CA PHE A 32 -29.85 12.29 -10.18
C PHE A 32 -29.70 13.69 -9.57
N ASP A 33 -30.78 14.31 -9.08
CA ASP A 33 -30.78 15.63 -8.45
C ASP A 33 -30.65 15.54 -6.91
N SER A 34 -30.62 14.31 -6.37
CA SER A 34 -30.22 14.01 -4.99
C SER A 34 -28.73 14.31 -4.85
N GLN A 35 -28.43 15.54 -4.45
CA GLN A 35 -27.07 16.01 -4.21
C GLN A 35 -26.41 15.11 -3.17
N ARG A 36 -25.66 14.08 -3.62
CA ARG A 36 -24.98 13.14 -2.73
C ARG A 36 -24.12 13.95 -1.77
N PRO A 37 -24.20 13.70 -0.45
CA PRO A 37 -23.42 14.45 0.52
C PRO A 37 -21.93 14.34 0.16
N TYR A 38 -21.30 15.50 0.00
CA TYR A 38 -19.88 15.55 -0.34
C TYR A 38 -19.08 15.23 0.92
N ILE A 39 -18.30 14.15 0.86
CA ILE A 39 -17.42 13.72 1.95
C ILE A 39 -15.98 13.98 1.51
N THR A 40 -15.25 14.76 2.29
CA THR A 40 -13.80 14.95 2.10
C THR A 40 -13.03 14.26 3.22
N GLY A 41 -11.96 13.55 2.84
CA GLY A 41 -11.14 12.73 3.73
C GLY A 41 -11.45 11.23 3.68
N HIS A 42 -10.69 10.46 4.47
CA HIS A 42 -10.81 9.01 4.56
C HIS A 42 -11.98 8.60 5.48
N SER A 43 -13.10 8.19 4.87
CA SER A 43 -14.31 7.74 5.60
C SER A 43 -14.47 6.20 5.66
N ARG A 44 -13.47 5.44 5.23
CA ARG A 44 -13.47 3.96 5.19
C ARG A 44 -12.53 3.39 6.24
N MET A 45 -12.89 2.24 6.82
CA MET A 45 -11.97 1.44 7.63
C MET A 45 -11.01 0.67 6.73
N TYR A 46 -9.71 0.89 6.92
CA TYR A 46 -8.64 0.17 6.21
C TYR A 46 -8.15 -1.02 7.02
N HIS A 47 -7.59 -2.00 6.33
CA HIS A 47 -7.01 -3.20 6.93
C HIS A 47 -5.61 -3.42 6.36
N HIS A 48 -4.71 -3.91 7.20
CA HIS A 48 -3.35 -4.32 6.81
C HIS A 48 -3.42 -5.47 5.81
N THR A 49 -2.58 -5.45 4.77
CA THR A 49 -2.66 -6.41 3.67
C THR A 49 -2.20 -7.80 4.09
N MET A 50 -1.24 -7.90 5.02
CA MET A 50 -0.69 -9.19 5.47
C MET A 50 -1.52 -9.82 6.59
N THR A 51 -2.08 -9.00 7.49
CA THR A 51 -2.71 -9.50 8.72
C THR A 51 -4.24 -9.38 8.73
N CYS A 52 -4.82 -8.63 7.80
CA CYS A 52 -6.23 -8.25 7.78
C CYS A 52 -6.71 -7.52 9.05
N LEU A 53 -5.80 -7.04 9.90
CA LEU A 53 -6.14 -6.29 11.10
C LEU A 53 -6.50 -4.84 10.74
N PRO A 54 -7.38 -4.17 11.51
CA PRO A 54 -7.74 -2.77 11.25
C PRO A 54 -6.52 -1.84 11.36
N VAL A 55 -6.34 -0.95 10.38
CA VAL A 55 -5.29 0.06 10.38
C VAL A 55 -5.70 1.23 11.27
N TYR A 56 -4.85 1.60 12.22
CA TYR A 56 -5.14 2.75 13.08
C TYR A 56 -4.90 4.07 12.34
N PRO A 57 -5.64 5.16 12.66
CA PRO A 57 -5.45 6.47 12.02
C PRO A 57 -4.03 7.06 12.08
N ARG A 58 -3.21 6.61 13.04
CA ARG A 58 -1.81 7.01 13.19
C ARG A 58 -0.84 6.27 12.25
N GLU A 59 -1.27 5.12 11.75
CA GLU A 59 -0.49 4.23 10.88
C GLU A 59 -0.83 4.47 9.41
N LEU A 60 -1.93 5.15 9.09
CA LEU A 60 -2.35 5.40 7.71
C LEU A 60 -1.33 6.19 6.87
N ASP A 61 -0.50 7.01 7.50
CA ASP A 61 0.54 7.80 6.81
C ASP A 61 1.86 7.01 6.63
N ILE A 62 1.93 5.76 7.13
CA ILE A 62 3.13 4.93 7.14
C ILE A 62 2.82 3.62 6.42
N ASP A 63 3.44 3.40 5.27
CA ASP A 63 3.37 2.11 4.59
C ASP A 63 4.38 1.13 5.23
N SER A 64 3.94 0.42 6.26
CA SER A 64 4.79 -0.52 6.99
C SER A 64 5.00 -1.87 6.29
N GLU A 65 4.29 -2.15 5.18
CA GLU A 65 4.29 -3.47 4.53
C GLU A 65 5.02 -3.47 3.17
N GLY A 66 5.54 -2.32 2.71
CA GLY A 66 6.25 -2.15 1.44
C GLY A 66 7.73 -2.53 1.43
N GLU A 67 8.15 -3.56 2.15
CA GLU A 67 9.56 -3.99 2.18
C GLU A 67 9.99 -4.59 0.82
N SER A 68 11.09 -4.09 0.26
CA SER A 68 11.58 -4.46 -1.08
C SER A 68 12.24 -5.84 -1.15
N ASP A 69 12.75 -6.34 -0.04
CA ASP A 69 13.52 -7.57 0.09
C ASP A 69 12.86 -8.56 1.07
N PRO A 70 11.66 -9.08 0.76
CA PRO A 70 10.91 -9.92 1.70
C PRO A 70 11.66 -11.23 2.03
N LEU A 71 11.53 -11.68 3.28
CA LEU A 71 12.26 -12.86 3.82
C LEU A 71 12.13 -14.12 2.95
N TRP A 72 10.95 -14.37 2.38
CA TRP A 72 10.73 -15.54 1.52
C TRP A 72 11.61 -15.51 0.27
N LEU A 73 11.86 -14.32 -0.29
CA LEU A 73 12.70 -14.14 -1.48
C LEU A 73 14.19 -14.33 -1.14
N GLN A 74 14.60 -13.87 0.04
CA GLN A 74 15.96 -14.10 0.56
C GLN A 74 16.22 -15.60 0.73
N GLN A 75 15.30 -16.32 1.39
CA GLN A 75 15.39 -17.76 1.59
C GLN A 75 15.39 -18.52 0.26
N LYS A 76 14.51 -18.15 -0.67
CA LYS A 76 14.45 -18.78 -1.98
C LYS A 76 15.74 -18.59 -2.77
N THR A 77 16.33 -17.39 -2.71
CA THR A 77 17.61 -17.09 -3.36
C THR A 77 18.73 -17.97 -2.81
N MET A 78 18.84 -18.11 -1.48
CA MET A 78 19.84 -18.99 -0.87
C MET A 78 19.66 -20.45 -1.31
N GLN A 79 18.43 -20.97 -1.26
CA GLN A 79 18.11 -22.34 -1.65
C GLN A 79 18.46 -22.62 -3.12
N MET A 80 18.18 -21.68 -4.02
CA MET A 80 18.53 -21.82 -5.44
C MET A 80 20.05 -21.89 -5.66
N ILE A 81 20.85 -21.18 -4.84
CA ILE A 81 22.31 -21.29 -4.92
C ILE A 81 22.81 -22.64 -4.37
N ASP A 82 22.15 -23.19 -3.36
CA ASP A 82 22.51 -24.50 -2.79
C ASP A 82 22.32 -25.65 -3.78
N GLU A 83 21.35 -25.54 -4.69
CA GLU A 83 21.02 -26.55 -5.70
C GLU A 83 22.10 -26.74 -6.78
N PHE A 84 23.08 -25.84 -6.91
CA PHE A 84 24.17 -26.01 -7.87
C PHE A 84 25.11 -27.15 -7.46
N THR A 85 25.29 -28.14 -8.33
CA THR A 85 26.15 -29.31 -8.05
C THR A 85 27.60 -29.13 -8.53
N ASP A 86 27.82 -28.13 -9.37
CA ASP A 86 29.10 -27.81 -10.03
C ASP A 86 29.84 -26.62 -9.39
N VAL A 87 29.27 -26.01 -8.34
CA VAL A 87 29.86 -24.88 -7.59
C VAL A 87 30.31 -25.34 -6.21
N ASN A 88 31.46 -24.86 -5.74
CA ASN A 88 31.98 -25.23 -4.43
C ASN A 88 31.31 -24.46 -3.28
N GLU A 89 31.42 -24.97 -2.05
CA GLU A 89 30.73 -24.39 -0.88
C GLU A 89 31.17 -22.95 -0.57
N GLY A 90 32.46 -22.63 -0.75
CA GLY A 90 32.98 -21.27 -0.50
C GLY A 90 32.47 -20.25 -1.52
N GLU A 91 32.41 -20.63 -2.80
CA GLU A 91 31.84 -19.82 -3.87
C GLU A 91 30.33 -19.62 -3.66
N LYS A 92 29.60 -20.67 -3.28
CA LYS A 92 28.17 -20.58 -2.96
C LYS A 92 27.92 -19.58 -1.84
N GLU A 93 28.69 -19.64 -0.76
CA GLU A 93 28.50 -18.73 0.37
C GLU A 93 28.76 -17.27 -0.04
N LEU A 94 29.82 -17.02 -0.81
CA LEU A 94 30.09 -15.69 -1.35
C LEU A 94 28.95 -15.19 -2.26
N MET A 95 28.42 -16.04 -3.14
CA MET A 95 27.29 -15.71 -4.01
C MET A 95 26.03 -15.38 -3.22
N LYS A 96 25.72 -16.15 -2.17
CA LYS A 96 24.56 -15.89 -1.29
C LYS A 96 24.70 -14.54 -0.59
N LEU A 97 25.85 -14.28 0.03
CA LEU A 97 26.12 -13.02 0.71
C LEU A 97 25.99 -11.83 -0.23
N TRP A 98 26.57 -11.94 -1.43
CA TRP A 98 26.47 -10.91 -2.46
C TRP A 98 25.02 -10.66 -2.90
N ASN A 99 24.26 -11.71 -3.21
CA ASN A 99 22.87 -11.57 -3.63
C ASN A 99 22.01 -10.88 -2.57
N LEU A 100 22.17 -11.25 -1.29
CA LEU A 100 21.43 -10.63 -0.19
C LEU A 100 21.82 -9.16 0.00
N HIS A 101 23.11 -8.84 -0.14
CA HIS A 101 23.58 -7.46 -0.10
C HIS A 101 22.95 -6.62 -1.21
N VAL A 102 22.93 -7.13 -2.45
CA VAL A 102 22.31 -6.44 -3.59
C VAL A 102 20.80 -6.27 -3.38
N MET A 103 20.10 -7.30 -2.89
CA MET A 103 18.66 -7.23 -2.60
C MET A 103 18.34 -6.16 -1.56
N LYS A 104 19.13 -6.07 -0.49
CA LYS A 104 18.93 -5.12 0.61
C LYS A 104 19.07 -3.66 0.17
N TYR A 105 20.00 -3.35 -0.73
CA TYR A 105 20.31 -1.98 -1.14
C TYR A 105 19.73 -1.57 -2.51
N GLY A 106 19.25 -2.54 -3.31
CA GLY A 106 18.49 -2.27 -4.53
C GLY A 106 19.29 -1.56 -5.64
N TYR A 107 20.57 -1.89 -5.81
CA TYR A 107 21.39 -1.31 -6.87
C TYR A 107 20.78 -1.58 -8.25
N SER A 108 20.62 -0.54 -9.05
CA SER A 108 19.92 -0.59 -10.35
C SER A 108 20.78 -0.10 -11.52
N GLY A 109 21.91 0.57 -11.26
CA GLY A 109 22.79 1.12 -12.29
C GLY A 109 24.26 0.76 -12.10
N ASP A 110 24.98 0.59 -13.22
CA ASP A 110 26.39 0.16 -13.23
C ASP A 110 27.33 1.13 -12.47
N CYS A 111 26.97 2.42 -12.42
CA CYS A 111 27.72 3.41 -11.65
C CYS A 111 27.72 3.15 -10.14
N GLN A 112 26.84 2.27 -9.65
CA GLN A 112 26.73 1.90 -8.24
C GLN A 112 27.62 0.71 -7.86
N ILE A 113 28.23 0.00 -8.83
CA ILE A 113 29.11 -1.15 -8.52
C ILE A 113 30.28 -0.78 -7.60
N PRO A 114 30.99 0.35 -7.79
CA PRO A 114 32.09 0.71 -6.89
C PRO A 114 31.64 0.88 -5.43
N ILE A 115 30.52 1.57 -5.20
CA ILE A 115 29.99 1.77 -3.84
C ILE A 115 29.40 0.47 -3.27
N ALA A 116 28.78 -0.38 -4.09
CA ALA A 116 28.28 -1.68 -3.67
C ALA A 116 29.41 -2.59 -3.17
N LEU A 117 30.55 -2.62 -3.87
CA LEU A 117 31.72 -3.37 -3.44
C LEU A 117 32.32 -2.80 -2.15
N GLU A 118 32.37 -1.46 -2.01
CA GLU A 118 32.84 -0.81 -0.77
C GLU A 118 31.95 -1.13 0.43
N MET A 119 30.63 -1.16 0.25
CA MET A 119 29.66 -1.49 1.29
C MET A 119 29.56 -2.99 1.61
N PHE A 120 30.12 -3.85 0.76
CA PHE A 120 30.05 -5.31 0.92
C PHE A 120 31.17 -5.89 1.79
N ILE A 121 32.30 -5.18 1.92
CA ILE A 121 33.48 -5.57 2.71
C ILE A 121 33.25 -5.25 4.20
#